data_AF-A0A9P7K7A7-F1
#
_entry.id   AF-A0A9P7K7A7-F1
#
_cell.length_a   1.000
_cell.length_b   1.000
_cell.length_c   1.000
_cell.angle_alpha   90.00
_cell.angle_beta   90.00
_cell.angle_gamma   90.00
#
_symmetry.space_group_name_H-M   'P 1'
#
loop_
_entity.id
_entity.type
_entity.pdbx_description
1 polymer ?
#
loop_
_entity_poly.entity_id
_entity_poly.type
_entity_poly.pdbx_seq_one_letter_code
_entity_poly.pdbx_strand_id
1 'polypeptide(L)'
;MSSAGVVDSITENWPVPSEHSVAFQAVKCTHQIYPLPLYDVDDKHVPVGRVTSQLSGALVEVHFRLRHNYIKQGYNSFGGIIEQVVILKAGVPRVSSPYRNCNAAGPYRPKALPLPQPQPSRSEQLNTPVSSVSGQPNASVKSVSLIFQPATFM
;
A
#
# COMPACT_ATOMS: atom_id res chain seq x y z
N MET A 1 -2.21 -5.98 40.57
CA MET A 1 -3.10 -6.35 39.46
C MET A 1 -2.26 -7.08 38.43
N SER A 2 -2.57 -8.35 38.17
CA SER A 2 -1.75 -9.27 37.37
C SER A 2 -1.70 -8.82 35.91
N SER A 3 -0.51 -8.53 35.38
CA SER A 3 -0.28 -8.08 33.99
C SER A 3 -0.90 -9.00 32.92
N ALA A 4 -1.10 -10.28 33.24
CA ALA A 4 -1.65 -11.28 32.31
C ALA A 4 -3.07 -10.92 31.79
N GLY A 5 -3.98 -10.51 32.67
CA GLY A 5 -5.38 -10.24 32.28
C GLY A 5 -5.54 -9.03 31.35
N VAL A 6 -4.60 -8.08 31.40
CA VAL A 6 -4.60 -6.90 30.52
C VAL A 6 -4.15 -7.29 29.11
N VAL A 7 -3.09 -8.09 28.98
CA VAL A 7 -2.60 -8.56 27.67
C VAL A 7 -3.63 -9.46 27.00
N ASP A 8 -4.36 -10.28 27.77
CA ASP A 8 -5.49 -11.07 27.27
C ASP A 8 -6.56 -10.21 26.62
N SER A 9 -7.04 -9.18 27.32
CA SER A 9 -8.08 -8.28 26.80
C SER A 9 -7.67 -7.52 25.53
N ILE A 10 -6.39 -7.14 25.41
CA ILE A 10 -5.88 -6.39 24.25
C ILE A 10 -5.75 -7.29 23.02
N THR A 11 -5.37 -8.55 23.21
CA THR A 11 -5.01 -9.48 22.14
C THR A 11 -6.14 -10.41 21.70
N GLU A 12 -7.27 -10.43 22.41
CA GLU A 12 -8.42 -11.30 22.15
C GLU A 12 -8.91 -11.25 20.69
N ASN A 13 -8.92 -10.06 20.09
CA ASN A 13 -9.43 -9.81 18.73
C ASN A 13 -8.34 -9.71 17.66
N TRP A 14 -7.11 -10.14 17.95
CA TRP A 14 -6.02 -10.03 16.98
C TRP A 14 -6.16 -11.10 15.88
N PRO A 15 -5.90 -10.76 14.60
CA PRO A 15 -6.04 -11.70 13.49
C PRO A 15 -4.84 -12.66 13.42
N VAL A 16 -4.67 -13.51 14.44
CA VAL A 16 -3.59 -14.50 14.50
C VAL A 16 -4.02 -15.75 13.72
N PRO A 17 -3.27 -16.18 12.69
CA PRO A 17 -3.55 -17.43 11.99
C PRO A 17 -3.55 -18.64 12.93
N SER A 18 -4.39 -19.64 12.67
CA SER A 18 -4.58 -20.78 13.57
C SER A 18 -3.29 -21.60 13.75
N GLU A 19 -2.48 -21.69 12.69
CA GLU A 19 -1.16 -22.32 12.68
C GLU A 19 -0.14 -21.64 13.62
N HIS A 20 -0.37 -20.37 13.98
CA HIS A 20 0.52 -19.58 14.85
C HIS A 20 -0.04 -19.34 16.25
N SER A 21 -1.27 -19.76 16.52
CA SER A 21 -1.95 -19.51 17.79
C SER A 21 -1.16 -20.04 19.01
N VAL A 22 -0.65 -21.27 18.93
CA VAL A 22 0.12 -21.89 20.03
C VAL A 22 1.40 -21.10 20.33
N ALA A 23 2.14 -20.74 19.29
CA ALA A 23 3.37 -19.95 19.43
C ALA A 23 3.06 -18.55 19.98
N PHE A 24 1.99 -17.91 19.52
CA PHE A 24 1.54 -16.62 20.02
C PHE A 24 1.23 -16.65 21.51
N GLN A 25 0.50 -17.68 21.99
CA GLN A 25 0.21 -17.84 23.42
C GLN A 25 1.50 -18.03 24.26
N ALA A 26 2.47 -18.80 23.75
CA ALA A 26 3.75 -18.98 24.44
C ALA A 26 4.54 -17.66 24.58
N VAL A 27 4.55 -16.84 23.51
CA VAL A 27 5.23 -15.53 23.53
C VAL A 27 4.51 -14.56 24.46
N LYS A 28 3.18 -14.58 24.48
CA LYS A 28 2.36 -13.71 25.32
C LYS A 28 2.62 -13.87 26.82
N CYS A 29 2.97 -15.09 27.25
CA CYS A 29 3.32 -15.36 28.64
C CYS A 29 4.72 -14.88 29.03
N THR A 30 5.61 -14.67 28.06
CA THR A 30 7.04 -14.41 28.31
C THR A 30 7.46 -12.99 27.94
N HIS A 31 6.73 -12.33 27.03
CA HIS A 31 7.07 -11.03 26.49
C HIS A 31 5.89 -10.07 26.57
N GLN A 32 6.21 -8.79 26.61
CA GLN A 32 5.21 -7.74 26.49
C GLN A 32 4.95 -7.47 25.01
N ILE A 33 3.75 -7.80 24.55
CA ILE A 33 3.35 -7.62 23.17
C ILE A 33 2.60 -6.29 23.04
N TYR A 34 3.11 -5.41 22.18
CA TYR A 34 2.47 -4.15 21.84
C TYR A 34 2.18 -4.10 20.34
N PRO A 35 0.99 -3.62 19.94
CA PRO A 35 0.73 -3.37 18.54
C PRO A 35 1.61 -2.24 18.03
N LEU A 36 2.01 -2.31 16.76
CA LEU A 36 2.72 -1.23 16.09
C LEU A 36 1.83 0.04 16.08
N PRO A 37 2.25 1.16 16.67
CA PRO A 37 1.48 2.40 16.61
C PRO A 37 1.43 2.90 15.16
N LEU A 38 0.24 2.78 14.55
CA LEU A 38 -0.01 3.17 13.17
C LEU A 38 -1.13 4.20 13.13
N TYR A 39 -0.91 5.29 12.43
CA TYR A 39 -1.88 6.36 12.26
C TYR A 39 -2.20 6.56 10.78
N ASP A 40 -3.47 6.81 10.47
CA ASP A 40 -3.91 7.10 9.10
C ASP A 40 -3.62 8.56 8.69
N VAL A 41 -4.07 8.94 7.50
CA VAL A 41 -3.89 10.31 6.95
C VAL A 41 -4.59 11.40 7.77
N ASP A 42 -5.52 11.03 8.65
CA ASP A 42 -6.23 11.93 9.56
C ASP A 42 -5.65 11.86 10.99
N ASP A 43 -4.46 11.28 11.17
CA ASP A 43 -3.81 11.01 12.45
C ASP A 43 -4.64 10.12 13.40
N LYS A 44 -5.52 9.27 12.86
CA LYS A 44 -6.31 8.34 13.68
C LYS A 44 -5.61 7.00 13.80
N HIS A 45 -5.65 6.43 15.01
CA HIS A 45 -5.06 5.13 15.28
C HIS A 45 -5.73 4.02 14.44
N VAL A 46 -4.93 3.28 13.70
CA VAL A 46 -5.36 2.16 12.86
C VAL A 46 -5.42 0.88 13.70
N PRO A 47 -6.57 0.17 13.73
CA PRO A 47 -6.67 -1.08 14.46
C PRO A 47 -5.82 -2.19 13.82
N VAL A 48 -5.29 -3.09 14.64
CA VAL A 48 -4.37 -4.18 14.23
C VAL A 48 -4.88 -4.97 13.02
N GLY A 49 -6.18 -5.27 12.97
CA GLY A 49 -6.82 -5.99 11.86
C GLY A 49 -6.77 -5.29 10.49
N ARG A 50 -6.46 -4.00 10.45
CA ARG A 50 -6.37 -3.20 9.21
C ARG A 50 -4.94 -2.75 8.89
N VAL A 51 -3.97 -3.01 9.77
CA VAL A 51 -2.58 -2.56 9.59
C VAL A 51 -2.00 -3.04 8.26
N THR A 52 -2.12 -4.34 7.97
CA THR A 52 -1.55 -4.94 6.75
C THR A 52 -2.14 -4.37 5.48
N SER A 53 -3.46 -4.15 5.43
CA SER A 53 -4.11 -3.59 4.24
C SER A 53 -3.81 -2.11 4.06
N GLN A 54 -3.76 -1.34 5.15
CA GLN A 54 -3.47 0.09 5.12
C GLN A 54 -2.01 0.40 4.75
N LEU A 55 -1.06 -0.41 5.19
CA LEU A 55 0.36 -0.22 4.85
C LEU A 55 0.70 -0.66 3.42
N SER A 56 -0.15 -1.46 2.78
CA SER A 56 0.16 -2.04 1.47
C SER A 56 0.23 -0.97 0.38
N GLY A 57 1.44 -0.65 -0.06
CA GLY A 57 1.69 0.36 -1.09
C GLY A 57 1.47 1.80 -0.63
N ALA A 58 1.29 2.04 0.67
CA ALA A 58 1.16 3.37 1.25
C ALA A 58 2.51 4.10 1.30
N LEU A 59 2.45 5.44 1.22
CA LEU A 59 3.57 6.29 1.60
C LEU A 59 3.43 6.61 3.08
N VAL A 60 4.48 6.35 3.85
CA VAL A 60 4.48 6.50 5.30
C VAL A 60 5.67 7.30 5.78
N GLU A 61 5.47 8.01 6.89
CA GLU A 61 6.51 8.55 7.74
C GLU A 61 6.76 7.56 8.89
N VAL A 62 8.03 7.26 9.17
CA VAL A 62 8.42 6.31 10.22
C VAL A 62 9.28 7.03 11.24
N HIS A 63 8.83 7.03 12.49
CA HIS A 63 9.61 7.51 13.63
C HIS A 63 10.26 6.30 14.29
N PHE A 64 11.58 6.31 14.38
CA PHE A 64 12.33 5.21 14.97
C PHE A 64 13.54 5.72 15.75
N ARG A 65 13.96 4.96 16.76
CA ARG A 65 15.22 5.16 17.46
C ARG A 65 16.31 4.31 16.81
N LEU A 66 17.44 4.94 16.50
CA LEU A 66 18.61 4.25 15.99
C LEU A 66 19.51 3.82 17.16
N ARG A 67 19.83 2.53 17.21
CA ARG A 67 20.80 1.95 18.14
C ARG A 67 22.03 1.51 17.36
N HIS A 68 23.15 2.17 17.59
CA HIS A 68 24.45 1.77 17.08
C HIS A 68 25.14 0.84 18.08
N ASN A 69 25.68 -0.27 17.61
CA ASN A 69 26.57 -1.12 18.39
C ASN A 69 27.89 -1.27 17.64
N TYR A 70 28.98 -0.91 18.32
CA TYR A 70 30.32 -1.18 17.85
C TYR A 70 30.69 -2.62 18.20
N ILE A 71 30.99 -3.41 17.18
CA ILE A 71 31.50 -4.78 17.30
C ILE A 71 33.01 -4.71 17.09
N LYS A 72 33.77 -5.41 17.93
CA LYS A 72 35.25 -5.45 17.85
C LYS A 72 35.69 -5.77 16.41
N GLN A 73 36.89 -5.29 16.04
CA GLN A 73 37.46 -5.39 14.68
C GLN A 73 36.85 -4.41 13.64
N GLY A 74 36.30 -3.28 14.09
CA GLY A 74 35.85 -2.21 13.18
C GLY A 74 34.48 -2.44 12.54
N TYR A 75 33.74 -3.45 12.98
CA TYR A 75 32.39 -3.71 12.49
C TYR A 75 31.37 -2.89 13.26
N ASN A 76 30.41 -2.31 12.56
CA ASN A 76 29.32 -1.54 13.15
C ASN A 76 28.00 -2.22 12.82
N SER A 77 27.13 -2.41 13.81
CA SER A 77 25.74 -2.79 13.59
C SER A 77 24.81 -1.66 14.00
N PHE A 78 23.76 -1.46 13.22
CA PHE A 78 22.73 -0.47 13.47
C PHE A 78 21.38 -1.17 13.54
N GLY A 79 20.67 -1.01 14.65
CA GLY A 79 19.30 -1.46 14.83
C GLY A 79 18.34 -0.28 14.88
N GLY A 80 17.16 -0.42 14.29
CA GLY A 80 16.07 0.55 14.43
C GLY A 80 14.97 -0.02 15.32
N ILE A 81 14.51 0.75 16.30
CA ILE A 81 13.27 0.45 17.04
C ILE A 81 12.21 1.40 16.52
N ILE A 82 11.18 0.88 15.86
CA ILE A 82 10.06 1.68 15.35
C ILE A 82 9.20 2.10 16.53
N GLU A 83 8.97 3.40 16.66
CA GLU A 83 8.13 3.99 17.70
C GLU A 83 6.74 4.31 17.15
N GLN A 84 6.66 4.81 15.91
CA GLN A 84 5.41 5.20 15.28
C GLN A 84 5.51 5.16 13.75
N VAL A 85 4.38 4.89 13.09
CA VAL A 85 4.20 5.01 11.65
C VAL A 85 2.99 5.89 11.36
N VAL A 86 3.14 6.88 10.49
CA VAL A 86 2.05 7.77 10.04
C VAL A 86 1.86 7.62 8.55
N ILE A 87 0.64 7.34 8.10
CA ILE A 87 0.33 7.23 6.68
C ILE A 87 0.18 8.64 6.10
N LEU A 88 1.11 9.02 5.23
CA LEU A 88 1.04 10.30 4.50
C LEU A 88 0.14 10.19 3.27
N LYS A 89 0.09 9.00 2.65
CA LYS A 89 -0.78 8.71 1.50
C LYS A 89 -1.16 7.25 1.47
N ALA A 90 -2.46 6.98 1.40
CA ALA A 90 -2.99 5.63 1.26
C ALA A 90 -2.44 4.95 -0.01
N GLY A 91 -2.19 3.64 0.10
CA GLY A 91 -1.76 2.85 -1.05
C GLY A 91 -2.86 2.75 -2.09
N VAL A 92 -2.49 2.80 -3.37
CA VAL A 92 -3.43 2.51 -4.46
C VAL A 92 -3.71 1.02 -4.43
N PRO A 93 -4.97 0.58 -4.29
CA PRO A 93 -5.32 -0.83 -4.33
C PRO A 93 -4.74 -1.45 -5.61
N ARG A 94 -3.85 -2.43 -5.46
CA ARG A 94 -3.33 -3.14 -6.62
C ARG A 94 -4.44 -4.00 -7.19
N VAL A 95 -5.04 -3.55 -8.29
CA VAL A 95 -5.89 -4.42 -9.10
C VAL A 95 -5.02 -5.57 -9.57
N SER A 96 -5.31 -6.77 -9.10
CA SER A 96 -4.55 -7.93 -9.53
C SER A 96 -4.69 -8.06 -11.04
N SER A 97 -3.56 -8.16 -11.73
CA SER A 97 -3.58 -8.27 -13.18
C SER A 97 -4.39 -9.50 -13.56
N PRO A 98 -5.20 -9.44 -14.63
CA PRO A 98 -5.98 -10.58 -15.07
C PRO A 98 -5.11 -11.80 -15.47
N TYR A 99 -3.82 -11.56 -15.72
CA TYR A 99 -2.82 -12.58 -16.02
C TYR A 99 -2.31 -13.36 -14.79
N ARG A 100 -2.47 -12.83 -13.57
CA ARG A 100 -1.88 -13.43 -12.36
C ARG A 100 -2.88 -14.10 -11.43
N ASN A 101 -4.18 -13.95 -11.66
CA ASN A 101 -5.18 -14.28 -10.64
C ASN A 101 -5.84 -15.66 -10.74
N CYS A 102 -5.59 -16.45 -11.79
CA CYS A 102 -6.23 -17.75 -11.95
C CYS A 102 -5.38 -18.71 -12.79
N ASN A 103 -4.38 -19.35 -12.19
CA ASN A 103 -3.72 -20.48 -12.85
C ASN A 103 -4.71 -21.64 -13.11
N ALA A 104 -5.81 -21.71 -12.34
CA ALA A 104 -6.85 -22.72 -12.47
C ALA A 104 -7.88 -22.46 -13.59
N ALA A 105 -8.03 -21.22 -14.08
CA ALA A 105 -9.05 -20.88 -15.08
C ALA A 105 -8.55 -20.99 -16.54
N GLY A 106 -7.31 -21.43 -16.73
CA GLY A 106 -6.68 -21.53 -18.04
C GLY A 106 -6.09 -20.19 -18.54
N PRO A 107 -5.57 -20.16 -19.77
CA PRO A 107 -4.87 -18.99 -20.30
C PRO A 107 -5.81 -17.79 -20.45
N TYR A 108 -5.42 -16.65 -19.89
CA TYR A 108 -6.16 -15.40 -20.05
C TYR A 108 -6.18 -14.98 -21.54
N ARG A 109 -7.39 -14.81 -22.10
CA ARG A 109 -7.59 -14.27 -23.45
C ARG A 109 -8.22 -12.87 -23.33
N PRO A 110 -7.49 -11.80 -23.72
CA PRO A 110 -8.05 -10.45 -23.75
C PRO A 110 -9.29 -10.41 -24.66
N LYS A 111 -10.35 -9.70 -24.23
CA LYS A 111 -11.48 -9.40 -25.12
C LYS A 111 -10.99 -8.49 -26.24
N ALA A 112 -11.35 -8.80 -27.49
CA ALA A 112 -11.04 -7.93 -28.62
C ALA A 112 -11.61 -6.54 -28.37
N LEU A 113 -10.79 -5.50 -28.58
CA LEU A 113 -11.28 -4.13 -28.57
C LEU A 113 -12.37 -4.00 -29.65
N PRO A 114 -13.46 -3.24 -29.38
CA PRO A 114 -14.39 -2.89 -30.43
C PRO A 114 -13.60 -2.28 -31.59
N LEU A 115 -13.79 -2.84 -32.78
CA LEU A 115 -13.22 -2.24 -33.99
C LEU A 115 -13.62 -0.76 -34.02
N PRO A 116 -12.70 0.15 -34.39
CA PRO A 116 -13.08 1.51 -34.70
C PRO A 116 -14.28 1.43 -35.65
N GLN A 117 -15.39 2.08 -35.30
CA GLN A 117 -16.51 2.20 -36.22
C GLN A 117 -15.95 2.71 -37.55
N PRO A 118 -16.42 2.21 -38.71
CA PRO A 118 -16.01 2.72 -40.00
C PRO A 118 -16.10 4.24 -39.95
N GLN A 119 -14.95 4.94 -40.03
CA GLN A 119 -15.00 6.39 -40.18
C GLN A 119 -15.77 6.63 -41.48
N PRO A 120 -16.79 7.51 -41.48
CA PRO A 120 -17.48 7.85 -42.70
C PRO A 120 -16.45 8.35 -43.71
N SER A 121 -16.60 7.89 -44.93
CA SER A 121 -15.73 8.22 -46.04
C SER A 121 -15.72 9.74 -46.21
N ARG A 122 -14.60 10.33 -46.65
CA ARG A 122 -14.50 11.78 -46.89
C ARG A 122 -15.63 12.33 -47.78
N SER A 123 -16.21 11.50 -48.64
CA SER A 123 -17.37 11.81 -49.48
C SER A 123 -18.70 11.91 -48.73
N GLU A 124 -18.85 11.29 -47.56
CA GLU A 124 -20.05 11.34 -46.71
C GLU A 124 -20.05 12.56 -45.77
N GLN A 125 -18.88 13.15 -45.51
CA GLN A 125 -18.75 14.35 -44.68
C GLN A 125 -19.19 15.65 -45.38
N LEU A 126 -19.39 15.66 -46.71
CA LEU A 126 -19.73 16.89 -47.44
C LEU A 126 -21.23 17.25 -47.39
N ASN A 127 -22.10 16.38 -46.88
CA ASN A 127 -23.56 16.53 -46.97
C ASN A 127 -24.28 16.70 -45.62
N THR A 128 -23.59 17.06 -44.53
CA THR A 128 -24.27 17.43 -43.28
C THR A 128 -24.31 18.94 -43.08
N PRO A 129 -25.50 19.55 -42.87
CA PRO A 129 -25.57 20.94 -42.46
C PRO A 129 -24.94 21.09 -41.07
N VAL A 130 -24.06 22.09 -40.95
CA VAL A 130 -23.40 22.49 -39.70
C VAL A 130 -24.48 22.98 -38.72
N SER A 131 -24.87 22.10 -37.80
CA SER A 131 -25.52 22.51 -36.56
C SER A 131 -24.44 22.81 -35.53
N SER A 132 -24.25 24.09 -35.27
CA SER A 132 -23.41 24.63 -34.21
C SER A 132 -23.92 24.20 -32.84
N VAL A 133 -23.13 23.40 -32.11
CA VAL A 133 -23.26 23.28 -30.64
C VAL A 133 -21.87 23.42 -30.01
N SER A 134 -21.77 24.47 -29.22
CA SER A 134 -20.74 24.86 -28.27
C SER A 134 -20.54 23.81 -27.16
N GLY A 135 -19.28 23.50 -26.79
CA GLY A 135 -19.02 22.78 -25.53
C GLY A 135 -17.65 22.14 -25.33
N GLN A 136 -16.63 22.97 -25.06
CA GLN A 136 -15.44 22.74 -24.22
C GLN A 136 -14.38 21.64 -24.49
N PRO A 137 -13.11 21.89 -24.06
CA PRO A 137 -11.93 21.13 -24.48
C PRO A 137 -11.50 20.06 -23.48
N ASN A 138 -11.30 18.82 -23.96
CA ASN A 138 -10.52 17.82 -23.20
C ASN A 138 -9.03 18.01 -23.50
N ALA A 139 -8.35 18.69 -22.58
CA ALA A 139 -6.91 18.89 -22.62
C ALA A 139 -6.17 17.57 -22.39
N SER A 140 -5.30 17.24 -23.35
CA SER A 140 -4.16 16.36 -23.19
C SER A 140 -3.19 16.99 -22.20
N VAL A 141 -2.80 16.28 -21.13
CA VAL A 141 -1.64 16.66 -20.32
C VAL A 141 -0.72 15.47 -20.17
N LYS A 142 0.38 15.53 -20.90
CA LYS A 142 1.64 14.83 -20.62
C LYS A 142 2.35 15.61 -19.52
N SER A 143 2.81 14.95 -18.45
CA SER A 143 3.87 15.47 -17.56
C SER A 143 4.59 14.25 -16.95
N VAL A 144 5.80 13.92 -17.39
CA VAL A 144 7.14 14.48 -17.09
C VAL A 144 7.57 14.22 -15.66
N SER A 145 8.48 13.26 -15.53
CA SER A 145 9.16 12.84 -14.31
C SER A 145 10.19 13.87 -13.84
N LEU A 146 10.30 14.08 -12.53
CA LEU A 146 11.48 14.69 -11.91
C LEU A 146 12.12 13.72 -10.92
N ILE A 147 13.40 13.45 -11.16
CA ILE A 147 14.30 12.61 -10.37
C ILE A 147 14.93 13.49 -9.29
N PHE A 148 14.94 13.05 -8.04
CA PHE A 148 15.79 13.61 -7.00
C PHE A 148 16.87 12.59 -6.60
N GLN A 149 18.12 13.02 -6.68
CA GLN A 149 19.31 12.27 -6.27
C GLN A 149 19.52 12.35 -4.75
N PRO A 150 20.22 11.36 -4.15
CA PRO A 150 20.46 11.32 -2.70
C PRO A 150 21.53 12.31 -2.25
N ALA A 151 21.34 12.91 -1.07
CA ALA A 151 22.38 13.66 -0.38
C ALA A 151 23.27 12.71 0.42
N THR A 152 24.58 12.77 0.14
CA THR A 152 25.65 12.17 0.94
C THR A 152 25.83 12.97 2.23
N PHE A 153 25.92 12.30 3.38
CA PHE A 153 26.46 12.91 4.59
C PHE A 153 27.76 12.19 4.97
N MET A 154 28.79 13.00 5.23
CA MET A 154 30.14 12.61 5.65
C MET A 154 30.16 12.12 7.11
#